data_AF-A7SN14-F1
#
_entry.id   AF-A7SN14-F1
#
_cell.length_a   1.000
_cell.length_b   1.000
_cell.length_c   1.000
_cell.angle_alpha   90.00
_cell.angle_beta   90.00
_cell.angle_gamma   90.00
#
_symmetry.space_group_name_H-M   'P 1'
#
loop_
_entity.id
_entity.type
_entity.pdbx_description
1 polymer ?
#
loop_
_entity_poly.entity_id
_entity_poly.type
_entity_poly.pdbx_seq_one_letter_code
_entity_poly.pdbx_strand_id
1 'polypeptide(L)'
;MLDPVSQKKEAHTPVLIMMVALGSILLVSASNWLSVYLAIELPTLSLFILAAKKRGSGHSAESGLKYFVLGALSSGLFLFGCAILCGLTGGTSIPCIDLVLN
;
A
#
# COMPACT_ATOMS: atom_id res chain seq x y z
N MET A 1 -7.85 -23.04 -29.88
CA MET A 1 -6.78 -22.33 -30.62
C MET A 1 -6.62 -20.96 -29.96
N LEU A 2 -5.65 -20.81 -29.05
CA LEU A 2 -5.34 -19.53 -28.41
C LEU A 2 -4.52 -18.69 -29.39
N ASP A 3 -4.94 -17.46 -29.64
CA ASP A 3 -4.24 -16.50 -30.51
C ASP A 3 -2.89 -16.08 -29.89
N PRO A 4 -1.77 -16.15 -30.64
CA PRO A 4 -0.42 -15.82 -30.14
C PRO A 4 -0.18 -14.32 -29.92
N VAL A 5 -1.21 -13.47 -30.09
CA VAL A 5 -1.13 -12.00 -29.97
C VAL A 5 -1.53 -11.50 -28.57
N SER A 6 -2.29 -12.30 -27.80
CA SER A 6 -2.70 -11.97 -26.42
C SER A 6 -1.53 -11.93 -25.42
N GLN A 7 -0.43 -12.65 -25.70
CA GLN A 7 0.76 -12.74 -24.84
C GLN A 7 1.63 -11.47 -24.79
N LYS A 8 1.45 -10.49 -25.70
CA LYS A 8 2.39 -9.36 -25.85
C LYS A 8 2.02 -8.09 -25.05
N LYS A 9 0.90 -8.07 -24.33
CA LYS A 9 0.36 -6.81 -23.76
C LYS A 9 0.57 -6.60 -22.25
N GLU A 10 1.13 -7.58 -21.54
CA GLU A 10 0.96 -7.68 -20.08
C GLU A 10 2.24 -7.51 -19.25
N ALA A 11 3.37 -7.09 -19.83
CA ALA A 11 4.68 -7.11 -19.15
C ALA A 11 4.77 -6.26 -17.85
N HIS A 12 3.91 -5.26 -17.68
CA HIS A 12 3.91 -4.39 -16.48
C HIS A 12 3.07 -4.94 -15.32
N THR A 13 2.10 -5.81 -15.59
CA THR A 13 1.25 -6.40 -14.54
C THR A 13 2.05 -7.25 -13.54
N PRO A 14 2.97 -8.14 -13.96
CA PRO A 14 3.73 -8.96 -13.02
C PRO A 14 4.68 -8.14 -12.14
N VAL A 15 5.25 -7.02 -12.63
CA VAL A 15 6.12 -6.17 -11.78
C VAL A 15 5.32 -5.48 -10.68
N LEU A 16 4.09 -5.05 -10.96
CA LEU A 16 3.18 -4.51 -9.94
C LEU A 16 2.81 -5.57 -8.90
N ILE A 17 2.49 -6.78 -9.33
CA ILE A 17 2.15 -7.88 -8.42
C ILE A 17 3.36 -8.24 -7.54
N MET A 18 4.56 -8.22 -8.11
CA MET A 18 5.80 -8.44 -7.35
C MET A 18 6.06 -7.30 -6.35
N MET A 19 5.76 -6.06 -6.70
CA MET A 19 5.79 -4.91 -5.79
C MET A 19 4.79 -5.07 -4.62
N VAL A 20 3.58 -5.57 -4.90
CA VAL A 20 2.60 -5.89 -3.85
C VAL A 20 3.15 -6.96 -2.90
N ALA A 21 3.67 -8.06 -3.43
CA ALA A 21 4.24 -9.13 -2.62
C ALA A 21 5.44 -8.64 -1.78
N LEU A 22 6.32 -7.83 -2.37
CA LEU A 22 7.47 -7.25 -1.69
C LEU A 22 7.03 -6.33 -0.55
N GLY A 23 6.04 -5.47 -0.78
CA GLY A 23 5.44 -4.63 0.26
C GLY A 23 4.85 -5.44 1.42
N SER A 24 4.14 -6.52 1.12
CA SER A 24 3.59 -7.41 2.15
C SER A 24 4.69 -8.12 2.97
N ILE A 25 5.82 -8.49 2.35
CA ILE A 25 6.96 -9.06 3.09
C ILE A 25 7.62 -8.00 3.99
N LEU A 26 7.79 -6.77 3.49
CA LEU A 26 8.30 -5.65 4.28
C LEU A 26 7.41 -5.35 5.49
N LEU A 27 6.09 -5.52 5.34
CA LEU A 27 5.13 -5.29 6.41
C LEU A 27 5.33 -6.27 7.57
N VAL A 28 5.53 -7.55 7.26
CA VAL A 28 5.81 -8.59 8.28
C VAL A 28 7.13 -8.30 9.02
N SER A 29 8.10 -7.68 8.36
CA SER A 29 9.41 -7.35 8.95
C SER A 29 9.46 -5.98 9.64
N ALA A 30 8.38 -5.20 9.66
CA ALA A 30 8.40 -3.83 10.14
C ALA A 30 8.52 -3.77 11.68
N SER A 31 9.50 -2.99 12.18
CA SER A 31 9.81 -2.86 13.61
C SER A 31 9.45 -1.51 14.24
N ASN A 32 9.15 -0.51 13.41
CA ASN A 32 8.75 0.84 13.85
C ASN A 32 7.48 1.28 13.11
N TRP A 33 6.72 2.21 13.70
CA TRP A 33 5.45 2.72 13.13
C TRP A 33 5.63 3.31 11.73
N LEU A 34 6.74 4.00 11.48
CA LEU A 34 7.09 4.53 10.15
C LEU A 34 7.35 3.42 9.12
N SER A 35 8.01 2.33 9.55
CA SER A 35 8.25 1.18 8.67
C SER A 35 6.96 0.46 8.31
N VAL A 36 6.02 0.33 9.26
CA VAL A 36 4.67 -0.21 9.02
C VAL A 36 3.93 0.65 8.00
N TYR A 37 3.94 1.98 8.18
CA TYR A 37 3.31 2.92 7.25
C TYR A 37 3.83 2.75 5.82
N LEU A 38 5.16 2.79 5.64
CA LEU A 38 5.79 2.65 4.33
C LEU A 38 5.51 1.28 3.69
N ALA A 39 5.49 0.22 4.50
CA ALA A 39 5.23 -1.13 4.03
C ALA A 39 3.77 -1.35 3.59
N ILE A 40 2.81 -0.62 4.15
CA ILE A 40 1.39 -0.63 3.71
C ILE A 40 1.19 0.24 2.45
N GLU A 41 1.93 1.34 2.31
CA GLU A 41 1.81 2.23 1.14
C GLU A 41 2.27 1.59 -0.18
N LEU A 42 3.40 0.87 -0.17
CA LEU A 42 3.94 0.19 -1.36
C LEU A 42 2.92 -0.71 -2.11
N PRO A 43 2.28 -1.70 -1.44
CA PRO A 43 1.31 -2.58 -2.09
C PRO A 43 0.03 -1.82 -2.47
N THR A 44 -0.36 -0.83 -1.66
CA THR A 44 -1.55 0.00 -1.87
C THR A 44 -1.45 0.84 -3.16
N LEU A 45 -0.33 1.54 -3.37
CA LEU A 45 -0.06 2.29 -4.61
C LEU A 45 -0.06 1.38 -5.85
N SER A 46 0.54 0.19 -5.72
CA SER A 46 0.58 -0.80 -6.79
C SER A 46 -0.82 -1.29 -7.16
N LEU A 47 -1.70 -1.49 -6.16
CA LEU A 47 -3.09 -1.87 -6.36
C LEU A 47 -3.92 -0.75 -7.01
N PHE A 48 -3.65 0.52 -6.73
CA PHE A 48 -4.32 1.64 -7.40
C PHE A 48 -4.04 1.67 -8.90
N ILE A 49 -2.78 1.44 -9.27
CA ILE A 49 -2.37 1.38 -10.67
C ILE A 49 -2.99 0.14 -11.35
N LEU A 50 -3.07 -0.99 -10.64
CA LEU A 50 -3.71 -2.20 -11.15
C LEU A 50 -5.23 -2.02 -11.38
N ALA A 51 -5.91 -1.33 -10.48
CA ALA A 51 -7.34 -1.00 -10.59
C ALA A 51 -7.63 -0.05 -11.78
N ALA A 52 -6.69 0.84 -12.11
CA ALA A 52 -6.78 1.78 -13.22
C ALA A 52 -6.30 1.22 -14.58
N LYS A 53 -5.85 -0.04 -14.63
CA LYS A 53 -5.12 -0.60 -15.79
C LYS A 53 -5.96 -0.71 -17.07
N LYS A 54 -7.28 -0.86 -16.99
CA LYS A 54 -8.14 -1.11 -18.16
C LYS A 54 -8.35 0.16 -18.98
N ARG A 55 -7.41 0.43 -19.89
CA ARG A 55 -7.46 1.53 -20.86
C ARG A 55 -8.70 1.42 -21.77
N GLY A 56 -9.40 2.54 -21.94
CA GLY A 56 -10.60 2.65 -22.79
C GLY A 56 -11.94 2.48 -22.08
N SER A 57 -11.94 2.18 -20.77
CA SER A 57 -13.15 2.17 -19.95
C SER A 57 -13.08 3.29 -18.92
N GLY A 58 -13.94 4.31 -19.05
CA GLY A 58 -14.04 5.41 -18.08
C GLY A 58 -14.24 4.92 -16.64
N HIS A 59 -14.95 3.80 -16.47
CA HIS A 59 -15.13 3.14 -15.18
C HIS A 59 -13.83 2.70 -14.51
N SER A 60 -12.83 2.19 -15.25
CA SER A 60 -11.56 1.76 -14.63
C SER A 60 -10.74 2.96 -14.15
N ALA A 61 -10.75 4.06 -14.91
CA ALA A 61 -10.12 5.30 -14.49
C ALA A 61 -10.82 5.90 -13.26
N GLU A 62 -12.15 5.87 -13.23
CA GLU A 62 -12.94 6.34 -12.09
C GLU A 62 -12.73 5.48 -10.84
N SER A 63 -12.71 4.15 -10.97
CA SER A 63 -12.40 3.24 -9.87
C SER A 63 -10.99 3.48 -9.32
N GLY A 64 -9.98 3.58 -10.19
CA GLY A 64 -8.61 3.88 -9.78
C GLY A 64 -8.49 5.19 -9.01
N LEU A 65 -9.17 6.24 -9.48
CA LEU A 65 -9.20 7.54 -8.82
C LEU A 65 -9.90 7.48 -7.45
N LYS A 66 -11.03 6.77 -7.35
CA LYS A 66 -11.74 6.58 -6.07
C LYS A 66 -10.85 5.85 -5.06
N TYR A 67 -10.23 4.74 -5.45
CA TYR A 67 -9.34 3.98 -4.57
C TYR A 67 -8.11 4.81 -4.15
N PHE A 68 -7.53 5.57 -5.07
CA PHE A 68 -6.42 6.47 -4.75
C PHE A 68 -6.80 7.53 -3.71
N VAL A 69 -7.92 8.23 -3.89
CA VAL A 69 -8.37 9.29 -2.96
C VAL A 69 -8.72 8.71 -1.59
N LEU A 70 -9.48 7.61 -1.55
CA LEU A 70 -9.86 6.94 -0.29
C LEU A 70 -8.63 6.40 0.45
N GLY A 71 -7.67 5.86 -0.31
CA GLY A 71 -6.39 5.38 0.20
C GLY A 71 -5.53 6.48 0.78
N ALA A 72 -5.32 7.59 0.05
CA ALA A 72 -4.52 8.72 0.51
C ALA A 72 -5.10 9.34 1.80
N LEU A 73 -6.43 9.45 1.89
CA LEU A 73 -7.11 9.91 3.11
C LEU A 73 -6.87 8.95 4.28
N SER A 74 -7.07 7.65 4.08
CA SER A 74 -6.85 6.63 5.13
C SER A 74 -5.39 6.56 5.58
N SER A 75 -4.46 6.72 4.64
CA SER A 75 -3.01 6.76 4.88
C SER A 75 -2.63 7.96 5.75
N GLY A 76 -3.20 9.14 5.47
CA GLY A 76 -3.03 10.33 6.30
C GLY A 76 -3.59 10.15 7.72
N LEU A 77 -4.77 9.55 7.87
CA LEU A 77 -5.35 9.25 9.18
C LEU A 77 -4.51 8.25 9.98
N PHE A 78 -3.95 7.22 9.33
CA PHE A 78 -3.07 6.26 9.98
C PHE A 78 -1.77 6.91 10.48
N LEU A 79 -1.14 7.75 9.65
CA LEU A 79 0.08 8.46 10.03
C LEU A 79 -0.18 9.49 11.14
N PHE A 80 -1.33 10.16 11.11
CA PHE A 80 -1.78 11.03 12.20
C PHE A 80 -1.97 10.26 13.51
N GLY A 81 -2.59 9.08 13.46
CA GLY A 81 -2.69 8.18 14.61
C GLY A 81 -1.31 7.79 15.15
N CYS A 82 -0.39 7.37 14.28
CA CYS A 82 0.99 7.06 14.67
C CYS A 82 1.70 8.26 15.32
N ALA A 83 1.49 9.48 14.80
CA ALA A 83 2.06 10.70 15.36
C ALA A 83 1.54 10.99 16.78
N ILE A 84 0.24 10.80 17.03
CA ILE A 84 -0.33 10.92 18.38
C ILE A 84 0.27 9.86 19.30
N LEU A 85 0.32 8.60 18.88
CA LEU A 85 0.91 7.52 19.69
C LEU A 85 2.37 7.83 20.04
N CYS A 86 3.19 8.24 19.06
CA CYS A 86 4.58 8.61 19.28
C CYS A 86 4.72 9.84 20.20
N GLY A 87 3.83 10.83 20.08
CA GLY A 87 3.82 12.01 20.95
C GLY A 87 3.45 11.70 22.40
N LEU A 88 2.60 10.69 22.63
CA LEU A 88 2.18 10.26 23.97
C LEU A 88 3.17 9.30 24.63
N THR A 89 3.84 8.43 23.86
CA THR A 89 4.78 7.43 24.40
C THR A 89 6.25 7.88 24.39
N GLY A 90 6.59 8.97 23.70
CA GLY A 90 7.96 9.49 23.62
C GLY A 90 8.93 8.63 22.79
N GLY A 91 8.44 7.59 22.11
CA GLY A 91 9.24 6.65 21.32
C GLY A 91 8.57 6.28 19.99
N THR A 92 9.39 5.93 18.99
CA THR A 92 8.96 5.60 17.61
C THR A 92 8.91 4.09 17.33
N SER A 93 9.37 3.28 18.30
CA SER A 93 9.47 1.83 18.17
C SER A 93 8.18 1.14 18.61
N ILE A 94 7.75 0.13 17.83
CA ILE A 94 6.60 -0.73 18.14
C ILE A 94 6.74 -1.40 19.52
N PRO A 95 7.91 -1.88 19.96
CA PRO A 95 8.05 -2.42 21.32
C PRO A 95 7.93 -1.38 22.44
N CYS A 96 7.93 -0.07 22.15
CA CYS A 96 7.86 0.97 23.18
C CYS A 96 6.48 1.02 23.88
N ILE A 97 5.42 0.50 23.26
CA ILE A 97 4.09 0.41 23.89
C ILE A 97 4.08 -0.60 25.06
N ASP A 98 5.00 -1.57 25.07
CA ASP A 98 5.09 -2.59 26.13
C ASP A 98 5.46 -1.98 27.50
N LEU A 99 6.25 -0.90 27.50
CA LEU A 99 6.76 -0.27 28.73
C LEU A 99 5.74 0.62 29.46
N VAL A 100 4.59 0.93 28.84
CA VAL A 100 3.51 1.71 29.48
C VAL A 100 2.42 0.82 30.12
N LEU A 101 2.46 -0.49 29.85
CA LEU A 101 1.52 -1.48 30.37
C LEU A 101 2.09 -2.34 31.52
N ASN A 102 3.27 -1.99 32.04
CA ASN A 102 3.86 -2.53 33.27
C ASN A 102 4.32 -1.39 34.19
#